data_AF-A0A0W0ZWM1-F1
#
_entry.id   AF-A0A0W0ZWM1-F1
#
_cell.length_a   1.000
_cell.length_b   1.000
_cell.length_c   1.000
_cell.angle_alpha   90.00
_cell.angle_beta   90.00
_cell.angle_gamma   90.00
#
_symmetry.space_group_name_H-M   'P 1'
#
loop_
_entity.id
_entity.type
_entity.pdbx_description
1 polymer ?
#
loop_
_entity_poly.entity_id
_entity_poly.type
_entity_poly.pdbx_seq_one_letter_code
_entity_poly.pdbx_strand_id
1 'polypeptide(L)'
;MIVAVFSLGQFISSKLDVLKSGFQDWFKTQKKEDVTGEIVWKWMADNLAPLRVGEITLKQFCDKFNEHFQVSMTFSEFSKIFNSMCTLDKASLERVAKFKELLDDQVEDIKFVLVSHTNYSHLYYILSQLQKLIPETAIISDDKWSESEKILFAPSMSSKCTEHLDTLKYALKKLAIGEEDHVISFLNTIKVYDHPHFLYIDPGKDLEKVAEVLEIQESKKTVVYGV
;
A
#
# COMPACT_ATOMS: atom_id res chain seq x y z
N MET A 1 -14.24 12.74 -12.90
CA MET A 1 -13.77 12.15 -11.63
C MET A 1 -12.41 12.72 -11.27
N ILE A 2 -12.07 12.77 -9.98
CA ILE A 2 -10.71 13.07 -9.51
C ILE A 2 -10.13 11.78 -8.92
N VAL A 3 -8.94 11.38 -9.38
CA VAL A 3 -8.17 10.27 -8.81
C VAL A 3 -6.99 10.84 -8.01
N ALA A 4 -7.05 10.73 -6.70
CA ALA A 4 -5.98 11.10 -5.79
C ALA A 4 -5.10 9.89 -5.48
N VAL A 5 -3.84 9.92 -5.94
CA VAL A 5 -2.91 8.78 -5.87
C VAL A 5 -1.95 8.93 -4.69
N PHE A 6 -1.91 7.91 -3.84
CA PHE A 6 -1.04 7.82 -2.67
C PHE A 6 -0.27 6.50 -2.65
N SER A 7 0.77 6.42 -1.83
CA SER A 7 1.31 5.13 -1.40
C SER A 7 0.76 4.75 -0.04
N LEU A 8 0.47 3.46 0.13
CA LEU A 8 0.14 2.88 1.44
C LEU A 8 1.22 3.19 2.49
N GLY A 9 2.48 3.25 2.08
CA GLY A 9 3.62 3.56 2.95
C GLY A 9 3.60 4.99 3.53
N GLN A 10 2.83 5.91 2.93
CA GLN A 10 2.66 7.27 3.47
C GLN A 10 1.75 7.27 4.73
N PHE A 11 0.87 6.29 4.85
CA PHE A 11 0.00 6.13 6.01
C PHE A 11 0.62 5.20 7.05
N ILE A 12 1.28 4.13 6.57
CA ILE A 12 1.76 3.03 7.39
C ILE A 12 3.28 2.88 7.23
N SER A 13 4.00 3.22 8.29
CA SER A 13 5.44 3.04 8.33
C SER A 13 5.80 1.57 8.50
N SER A 14 6.66 1.05 7.62
CA SER A 14 7.24 -0.28 7.77
C SER A 14 8.27 -0.31 8.90
N LYS A 15 7.98 -1.05 9.97
CA LYS A 15 8.85 -1.19 11.14
C LYS A 15 9.85 -2.31 10.93
N LEU A 16 10.83 -2.06 10.07
CA LEU A 16 11.82 -3.07 9.69
C LEU A 16 12.59 -3.63 10.89
N ASP A 17 12.92 -2.78 11.87
CA ASP A 17 13.63 -3.21 13.08
C ASP A 17 12.83 -4.20 13.93
N VAL A 18 11.49 -4.11 13.92
CA VAL A 18 10.60 -5.05 14.62
C VAL A 18 10.64 -6.41 13.93
N LEU A 19 10.59 -6.45 12.60
CA LEU A 19 10.73 -7.70 11.83
C LEU A 19 12.10 -8.34 12.07
N LYS A 20 13.18 -7.56 11.96
CA LYS A 20 14.55 -8.03 12.18
C LYS A 20 14.71 -8.62 13.59
N SER A 21 14.23 -7.91 14.61
CA SER A 21 14.28 -8.36 16.00
C SER A 21 13.47 -9.64 16.20
N GLY A 22 12.26 -9.73 15.63
CA GLY A 22 11.41 -10.91 15.75
C GLY A 22 12.05 -12.18 15.17
N PHE A 23 12.69 -12.08 14.00
CA PHE A 23 13.42 -13.22 13.44
C PHE A 23 14.67 -13.56 14.26
N GLN A 24 15.45 -12.56 14.67
CA GLN A 24 16.64 -12.76 15.48
C GLN A 24 16.31 -13.47 16.81
N ASP A 25 15.25 -13.05 17.49
CA ASP A 25 14.83 -13.67 18.74
C ASP A 25 14.32 -15.10 18.53
N TRP A 26 13.62 -15.36 17.42
CA TRP A 26 13.24 -16.72 17.07
C TRP A 26 14.47 -17.62 16.83
N PHE A 27 15.47 -17.16 16.08
CA PHE A 27 16.71 -17.94 15.85
C PHE A 27 17.49 -18.22 17.15
N LYS A 28 17.50 -17.29 18.11
CA LYS A 28 18.07 -17.54 19.45
C LYS A 28 17.38 -18.71 20.16
N THR A 29 16.06 -18.83 20.05
CA THR A 29 15.34 -20.00 20.63
C THR A 29 15.77 -21.33 20.01
N GLN A 30 16.26 -21.30 18.77
CA GLN A 30 16.79 -22.45 18.04
C GLN A 30 18.29 -22.66 18.27
N LYS A 31 18.92 -21.91 19.20
CA LYS A 31 20.37 -21.93 19.49
C LYS A 31 21.24 -21.60 18.26
N LYS A 32 20.72 -20.79 17.33
CA LYS A 32 21.42 -20.28 16.15
C LYS A 32 21.74 -18.79 16.34
N GLU A 33 22.65 -18.49 17.26
CA GLU A 33 22.98 -17.09 17.64
C GLU A 33 23.76 -16.33 16.56
N ASP A 34 24.35 -17.05 15.60
CA ASP A 34 25.05 -16.50 14.44
C ASP A 34 24.11 -15.90 13.38
N VAL A 35 22.83 -16.27 13.40
CA VAL A 35 21.82 -15.75 12.46
C VAL A 35 21.16 -14.50 13.05
N THR A 36 21.54 -13.34 12.51
CA THR A 36 21.02 -12.03 12.93
C THR A 36 19.79 -11.61 12.12
N GLY A 37 19.02 -10.65 12.65
CA GLY A 37 17.91 -10.05 11.93
C GLY A 37 18.32 -9.38 10.61
N GLU A 38 19.54 -8.82 10.54
CA GLU A 38 20.08 -8.25 9.31
C GLU A 38 20.37 -9.30 8.23
N ILE A 39 20.93 -10.46 8.62
CA ILE A 39 21.17 -11.58 7.70
C ILE A 39 19.84 -12.06 7.12
N VAL A 40 18.84 -12.22 7.98
CA VAL A 40 17.48 -12.61 7.56
C VAL A 40 16.87 -11.58 6.63
N TRP A 41 16.94 -10.30 6.99
CA TRP A 41 16.39 -9.24 6.15
C TRP A 41 17.07 -9.16 4.79
N LYS A 42 18.40 -9.28 4.73
CA LYS A 42 19.13 -9.29 3.46
C LYS A 42 18.63 -10.42 2.54
N TRP A 43 18.54 -11.63 3.07
CA TRP A 43 17.99 -12.76 2.30
C TRP A 43 16.55 -12.47 1.85
N MET A 44 15.69 -11.94 2.73
CA MET A 44 14.32 -11.61 2.35
C MET A 44 14.27 -10.55 1.25
N ALA A 45 15.01 -9.46 1.38
CA ALA A 45 15.07 -8.38 0.40
C ALA A 45 15.42 -8.89 -1.00
N ASP A 46 16.41 -9.79 -1.09
CA ASP A 46 16.86 -10.40 -2.35
C ASP A 46 15.82 -11.36 -2.96
N ASN A 47 14.87 -11.86 -2.16
CA ASN A 47 13.90 -12.88 -2.59
C ASN A 47 12.44 -12.40 -2.58
N LEU A 48 12.18 -11.14 -2.21
CA LEU A 48 10.83 -10.60 -2.01
C LEU A 48 10.08 -10.33 -3.33
N ALA A 49 10.78 -10.12 -4.44
CA ALA A 49 10.16 -9.68 -5.68
C ALA A 49 9.03 -10.62 -6.17
N PRO A 50 9.22 -11.95 -6.28
CA PRO A 50 8.14 -12.86 -6.67
C PRO A 50 6.95 -12.84 -5.71
N LEU A 51 7.18 -12.63 -4.41
CA LEU A 51 6.10 -12.52 -3.43
C LEU A 51 5.31 -11.22 -3.60
N ARG A 52 5.98 -10.10 -3.93
CA ARG A 52 5.35 -8.78 -4.13
C ARG A 52 4.48 -8.70 -5.37
N VAL A 53 4.81 -9.47 -6.41
CA VAL A 53 3.95 -9.58 -7.62
C VAL A 53 3.00 -10.77 -7.53
N GLY A 54 2.98 -11.51 -6.43
CA GLY A 54 2.07 -12.64 -6.22
C GLY A 54 2.32 -13.82 -7.17
N GLU A 55 3.57 -14.05 -7.57
CA GLU A 55 4.01 -15.27 -8.27
C GLU A 55 4.17 -16.46 -7.29
N ILE A 56 4.49 -16.16 -6.03
CA ILE A 56 4.55 -17.13 -4.94
C ILE A 56 3.67 -16.69 -3.77
N THR A 57 3.20 -17.66 -3.00
CA THR A 57 2.50 -17.44 -1.73
C THR A 57 3.48 -17.20 -0.59
N LEU A 58 3.01 -16.59 0.51
CA LEU A 58 3.81 -16.46 1.73
C LEU A 58 4.24 -17.83 2.28
N LYS A 59 3.41 -18.87 2.09
CA LYS A 59 3.76 -20.23 2.52
C LYS A 59 4.96 -20.76 1.75
N GLN A 60 4.97 -20.63 0.42
CA GLN A 60 6.13 -21.01 -0.40
C GLN A 60 7.37 -20.18 -0.04
N PHE A 61 7.20 -18.89 0.31
CA PHE A 61 8.30 -18.06 0.78
C PHE A 61 8.86 -18.55 2.13
N CYS A 62 7.99 -18.96 3.06
CA CYS A 62 8.36 -19.61 4.32
C CYS A 62 9.09 -20.95 4.08
N ASP A 63 8.65 -21.75 3.11
CA ASP A 63 9.28 -23.02 2.77
C ASP A 63 10.71 -22.80 2.22
N LYS A 64 10.90 -21.81 1.32
CA LYS A 64 12.22 -21.38 0.84
C LYS A 64 13.12 -20.83 1.96
N PHE A 65 12.53 -20.11 2.91
CA PHE A 65 13.23 -19.60 4.08
C PHE A 65 13.75 -20.74 4.95
N ASN A 66 12.91 -21.72 5.25
CA ASN A 66 13.27 -22.90 6.02
C ASN A 66 14.38 -23.71 5.35
N GLU A 67 14.31 -23.87 4.02
CA GLU A 67 15.36 -24.51 3.22
C GLU A 67 16.69 -23.75 3.32
N HIS A 68 16.67 -22.44 3.10
CA HIS A 68 17.89 -21.62 3.10
C HIS A 68 18.59 -21.60 4.47
N PHE A 69 17.83 -21.37 5.54
CA PHE A 69 18.38 -21.29 6.90
C PHE A 69 18.51 -22.66 7.58
N GLN A 70 18.10 -23.74 6.92
CA GLN A 70 18.09 -25.10 7.44
C GLN A 70 17.38 -25.16 8.81
N VAL A 71 16.13 -24.68 8.84
CA VAL A 71 15.29 -24.64 10.04
C VAL A 71 13.88 -25.17 9.75
N SER A 72 13.07 -25.31 10.79
CA SER A 72 11.69 -25.80 10.69
C SER A 72 10.72 -24.83 11.36
N MET A 73 10.75 -23.56 10.94
CA MET A 73 9.77 -22.57 11.39
C MET A 73 8.39 -22.94 10.85
N THR A 74 7.38 -22.93 11.72
CA THR A 74 6.01 -23.14 11.25
C THR A 74 5.53 -21.91 10.46
N PHE A 75 4.61 -22.13 9.52
CA PHE A 75 4.02 -21.03 8.77
C PHE A 75 3.35 -19.98 9.67
N SER A 76 2.76 -20.41 10.79
CA SER A 76 2.12 -19.51 11.76
C SER A 76 3.13 -18.57 12.42
N GLU A 77 4.26 -19.10 12.87
CA GLU A 77 5.35 -18.29 13.45
C GLU A 77 5.95 -17.35 12.42
N PHE A 78 6.24 -17.86 11.22
CA PHE A 78 6.78 -17.07 10.13
C PHE A 78 5.86 -15.91 9.77
N SER A 79 4.57 -16.20 9.55
CA SER A 79 3.56 -15.19 9.21
C SER A 79 3.42 -14.14 10.30
N LYS A 80 3.42 -14.55 11.58
CA LYS A 80 3.36 -13.62 12.71
C LYS A 80 4.54 -12.65 12.72
N ILE A 81 5.76 -13.16 12.60
CA ILE A 81 6.97 -12.31 12.60
C ILE A 81 7.01 -11.45 11.33
N PHE A 82 6.73 -12.03 10.17
CA PHE A 82 6.75 -11.34 8.89
C PHE A 82 5.76 -10.18 8.82
N ASN A 83 4.55 -10.33 9.39
CA ASN A 83 3.55 -9.28 9.43
C ASN A 83 3.80 -8.22 10.53
N SER A 84 4.69 -8.48 11.50
CA SER A 84 4.95 -7.57 12.63
C SER A 84 5.49 -6.19 12.20
N MET A 85 6.18 -6.09 11.05
CA MET A 85 6.60 -4.80 10.50
C MET A 85 5.43 -3.91 10.08
N CYS A 86 4.24 -4.49 9.88
CA CYS A 86 3.02 -3.81 9.44
C CYS A 86 2.03 -3.58 10.58
N THR A 87 2.42 -3.82 11.84
CA THR A 87 1.57 -3.51 12.98
C THR A 87 1.44 -2.00 13.15
N LEU A 88 0.21 -1.50 13.12
CA LEU A 88 -0.08 -0.07 13.22
C LEU A 88 0.19 0.45 14.63
N ASP A 89 0.97 1.50 14.75
CA ASP A 89 1.06 2.26 16.00
C ASP A 89 0.02 3.38 16.05
N LYS A 90 -0.06 4.03 17.22
CA LYS A 90 -0.93 5.18 17.46
C LYS A 90 -0.75 6.27 16.39
N ALA A 91 0.49 6.61 16.01
CA ALA A 91 0.75 7.64 15.00
C ALA A 91 0.22 7.25 13.61
N SER A 92 0.33 5.97 13.23
CA SER A 92 -0.24 5.46 11.98
C SER A 92 -1.76 5.49 12.01
N LEU A 93 -2.38 5.12 13.13
CA LEU A 93 -3.84 5.20 13.31
C LEU A 93 -4.33 6.64 13.29
N GLU A 94 -3.61 7.59 13.89
CA GLU A 94 -3.91 9.03 13.84
C GLU A 94 -3.83 9.58 12.41
N ARG A 95 -2.81 9.21 11.63
CA ARG A 95 -2.73 9.58 10.20
C ARG A 95 -3.89 9.02 9.38
N VAL A 96 -4.27 7.75 9.62
CA VAL A 96 -5.40 7.14 8.93
C VAL A 96 -6.73 7.77 9.37
N ALA A 97 -6.88 8.14 10.64
CA ALA A 97 -8.07 8.85 11.12
C ALA A 97 -8.22 10.22 10.46
N LYS A 98 -7.15 11.03 10.40
CA LYS A 98 -7.14 12.31 9.67
C LYS A 98 -7.47 12.14 8.19
N PHE A 99 -6.93 11.09 7.58
CA PHE A 99 -7.25 10.75 6.20
C PHE A 99 -8.73 10.39 6.03
N LYS A 100 -9.31 9.67 7.00
CA LYS A 100 -10.75 9.36 7.02
C LYS A 100 -11.60 10.62 7.16
N GLU A 101 -11.25 11.53 8.06
CA GLU A 101 -11.95 12.82 8.20
C GLU A 101 -11.96 13.57 6.87
N LEU A 102 -10.81 13.65 6.21
CA LEU A 102 -10.72 14.25 4.88
C LEU A 102 -11.65 13.56 3.88
N LEU A 103 -11.70 12.22 3.85
CA LEU A 103 -12.61 11.47 2.97
C LEU A 103 -14.10 11.72 3.23
N ASP A 104 -14.45 11.84 4.51
CA ASP A 104 -15.83 12.07 4.95
C ASP A 104 -16.29 13.50 4.58
N ASP A 105 -15.36 14.47 4.61
CA ASP A 105 -15.61 15.87 4.27
C ASP A 105 -15.63 16.15 2.75
N GLN A 106 -15.14 15.21 1.92
CA GLN A 106 -15.01 15.39 0.46
C GLN A 106 -16.21 14.83 -0.34
N VAL A 107 -16.50 15.48 -1.47
CA VAL A 107 -17.64 15.19 -2.36
C VAL A 107 -17.51 13.84 -3.09
N GLU A 108 -18.63 13.34 -3.61
CA GLU A 108 -18.79 11.97 -4.17
C GLU A 108 -17.86 11.60 -5.34
N ASP A 109 -17.25 12.58 -6.04
CA ASP A 109 -16.52 12.34 -7.30
C ASP A 109 -14.99 12.13 -7.15
N ILE A 110 -14.51 11.89 -5.93
CA ILE A 110 -13.08 11.70 -5.64
C ILE A 110 -12.80 10.24 -5.25
N LYS A 111 -11.89 9.61 -5.99
CA LYS A 111 -11.35 8.27 -5.73
C LYS A 111 -9.93 8.35 -5.21
N PHE A 112 -9.68 7.69 -4.10
CA PHE A 112 -8.36 7.60 -3.49
C PHE A 112 -7.73 6.28 -3.86
N VAL A 113 -6.66 6.32 -4.66
CA VAL A 113 -5.97 5.12 -5.14
C VAL A 113 -4.64 4.96 -4.39
N LEU A 114 -4.55 3.91 -3.60
CA LEU A 114 -3.38 3.53 -2.81
C LEU A 114 -2.51 2.54 -3.60
N VAL A 115 -1.50 3.07 -4.29
CA VAL A 115 -0.49 2.28 -5.02
C VAL A 115 0.53 1.70 -4.04
N SER A 116 0.74 0.39 -4.06
CA SER A 116 1.60 -0.25 -3.06
C SER A 116 2.39 -1.45 -3.58
N HIS A 117 3.70 -1.45 -3.34
CA HIS A 117 4.55 -2.63 -3.43
C HIS A 117 4.45 -3.46 -2.15
N THR A 118 3.45 -4.33 -2.12
CA THR A 118 3.12 -5.15 -0.94
C THR A 118 2.89 -6.61 -1.36
N ASN A 119 2.55 -7.47 -0.39
CA ASN A 119 2.09 -8.83 -0.62
C ASN A 119 0.75 -9.07 0.10
N TYR A 120 0.07 -10.19 -0.19
CA TYR A 120 -1.32 -10.41 0.24
C TYR A 120 -1.38 -10.52 1.76
N SER A 121 -0.37 -11.14 2.36
CA SER A 121 -0.28 -11.25 3.81
C SER A 121 -0.20 -9.88 4.47
N HIS A 122 0.73 -9.02 4.02
CA HIS A 122 0.85 -7.66 4.56
C HIS A 122 -0.41 -6.83 4.32
N LEU A 123 -0.98 -6.87 3.11
CA LEU A 123 -2.18 -6.12 2.77
C LEU A 123 -3.36 -6.52 3.65
N TYR A 124 -3.70 -7.81 3.73
CA TYR A 124 -4.83 -8.26 4.54
C TYR A 124 -4.60 -8.05 6.03
N TYR A 125 -3.36 -8.19 6.50
CA TYR A 125 -3.02 -7.88 7.89
C TYR A 125 -3.24 -6.40 8.22
N ILE A 126 -2.83 -5.49 7.32
CA ILE A 126 -3.10 -4.05 7.45
C ILE A 126 -4.61 -3.78 7.46
N LEU A 127 -5.34 -4.28 6.47
CA LEU A 127 -6.79 -4.06 6.35
C LEU A 127 -7.55 -4.57 7.59
N SER A 128 -7.13 -5.71 8.16
CA SER A 128 -7.74 -6.24 9.39
C SER A 128 -7.61 -5.32 10.61
N GLN A 129 -6.55 -4.51 10.67
CA GLN A 129 -6.33 -3.52 11.73
C GLN A 129 -7.10 -2.22 11.46
N LEU A 130 -7.40 -1.93 10.19
CA LEU A 130 -8.08 -0.72 9.73
C LEU A 130 -9.60 -0.85 9.61
N GLN A 131 -10.15 -2.06 9.64
CA GLN A 131 -11.56 -2.33 9.37
C GLN A 131 -12.54 -1.49 10.20
N LYS A 132 -12.15 -1.07 11.42
CA LYS A 132 -12.97 -0.19 12.28
C LYS A 132 -12.86 1.30 11.95
N LEU A 133 -11.81 1.71 11.25
CA LEU A 133 -11.52 3.09 10.88
C LEU A 133 -11.94 3.42 9.44
N ILE A 134 -11.78 2.48 8.51
CA ILE A 134 -12.13 2.66 7.09
C ILE A 134 -12.84 1.41 6.56
N PRO A 135 -14.16 1.27 6.81
CA PRO A 135 -14.90 0.06 6.45
C PRO A 135 -15.12 -0.10 4.93
N GLU A 136 -15.14 1.01 4.19
CA GLU A 136 -15.48 1.08 2.77
C GLU A 136 -14.22 1.15 1.90
N THR A 137 -13.69 -0.03 1.57
CA THR A 137 -12.47 -0.17 0.77
C THR A 137 -12.60 -1.30 -0.25
N ALA A 138 -11.99 -1.15 -1.43
CA ALA A 138 -11.87 -2.22 -2.42
C ALA A 138 -10.42 -2.42 -2.85
N ILE A 139 -10.10 -3.64 -3.31
CA ILE A 139 -8.81 -3.96 -3.92
C ILE A 139 -9.03 -4.06 -5.43
N ILE A 140 -8.39 -3.17 -6.19
CA ILE A 140 -8.42 -3.21 -7.65
C ILE A 140 -7.71 -4.50 -8.09
N SER A 141 -8.42 -5.32 -8.86
CA SER A 141 -7.97 -6.63 -9.31
C SER A 141 -8.60 -6.98 -10.67
N ASP A 142 -8.15 -8.09 -11.26
CA ASP A 142 -8.78 -8.65 -12.45
C ASP A 142 -10.12 -9.34 -12.13
N ASP A 143 -10.32 -9.73 -10.87
CA ASP A 143 -11.56 -10.28 -10.36
C ASP A 143 -12.62 -9.18 -10.14
N LYS A 144 -13.82 -9.57 -9.66
CA LYS A 144 -14.87 -8.62 -9.33
C LYS A 144 -14.51 -7.82 -8.07
N TRP A 145 -14.49 -6.50 -8.18
CA TRP A 145 -14.32 -5.57 -7.06
C TRP A 145 -15.37 -4.44 -7.14
N SER A 146 -15.55 -3.72 -6.03
CA SER A 146 -16.55 -2.65 -5.91
C SER A 146 -15.95 -1.33 -6.41
N GLU A 147 -16.38 -0.88 -7.59
CA GLU A 147 -15.98 0.42 -8.16
C GLU A 147 -16.60 1.60 -7.40
N SER A 148 -17.66 1.38 -6.63
CA SER A 148 -18.31 2.43 -5.84
C SER A 148 -17.51 2.88 -4.63
N GLU A 149 -16.56 2.07 -4.12
CA GLU A 149 -15.75 2.45 -2.96
C GLU A 149 -14.89 3.69 -3.26
N LYS A 150 -14.78 4.60 -2.28
CA LYS A 150 -13.91 5.79 -2.39
C LYS A 150 -12.44 5.44 -2.24
N ILE A 151 -12.11 4.45 -1.40
CA ILE A 151 -10.73 4.02 -1.12
C ILE A 151 -10.43 2.74 -1.89
N LEU A 152 -9.46 2.82 -2.79
CA LEU A 152 -9.10 1.76 -3.71
C LEU A 152 -7.63 1.37 -3.54
N PHE A 153 -7.36 0.12 -3.17
CA PHE A 153 -6.01 -0.42 -3.08
C PHE A 153 -5.58 -0.96 -4.44
N ALA A 154 -4.46 -0.48 -4.95
CA ALA A 154 -3.80 -0.96 -6.16
C ALA A 154 -2.46 -1.63 -5.79
N PRO A 155 -2.48 -2.90 -5.34
CA PRO A 155 -1.25 -3.61 -4.97
C PRO A 155 -0.53 -4.20 -6.18
N SER A 156 0.80 -4.28 -6.10
CA SER A 156 1.68 -4.92 -7.10
C SER A 156 1.30 -6.37 -7.45
N MET A 157 0.63 -7.09 -6.55
CA MET A 157 0.19 -8.46 -6.81
C MET A 157 -1.01 -8.57 -7.74
N SER A 158 -1.85 -7.54 -7.76
CA SER A 158 -2.97 -7.45 -8.70
C SER A 158 -2.46 -6.99 -10.06
N SER A 159 -1.62 -5.96 -10.08
CA SER A 159 -1.07 -5.39 -11.32
C SER A 159 0.04 -6.25 -11.96
N LYS A 160 0.65 -7.16 -11.19
CA LYS A 160 1.87 -7.90 -11.57
C LYS A 160 3.05 -7.00 -11.93
N CYS A 161 3.04 -5.75 -11.48
CA CYS A 161 4.07 -4.75 -11.79
C CYS A 161 5.03 -4.56 -10.62
N THR A 162 6.31 -4.36 -10.91
CA THR A 162 7.36 -4.07 -9.92
C THR A 162 7.57 -2.58 -9.68
N GLU A 163 7.00 -1.73 -10.55
CA GLU A 163 7.10 -0.27 -10.48
C GLU A 163 5.75 0.36 -10.10
N HIS A 164 5.81 1.44 -9.31
CA HIS A 164 4.61 2.15 -8.88
C HIS A 164 3.88 2.77 -10.08
N LEU A 165 4.62 3.28 -11.06
CA LEU A 165 4.06 3.90 -12.26
C LEU A 165 3.19 2.92 -13.05
N ASP A 166 3.67 1.69 -13.25
CA ASP A 166 2.93 0.68 -14.01
C ASP A 166 1.75 0.11 -13.19
N THR A 167 1.90 0.04 -11.87
CA THR A 167 0.78 -0.26 -10.97
C THR A 167 -0.31 0.81 -11.04
N LEU A 168 0.06 2.09 -11.15
CA LEU A 168 -0.90 3.18 -11.36
C LEU A 168 -1.57 3.06 -12.74
N LYS A 169 -0.82 2.82 -13.82
CA LYS A 169 -1.40 2.59 -15.17
C LYS A 169 -2.45 1.50 -15.14
N TYR A 170 -2.14 0.39 -14.48
CA TYR A 170 -3.09 -0.71 -14.28
C TYR A 170 -4.35 -0.23 -13.56
N ALA A 171 -4.22 0.50 -12.46
CA ALA A 171 -5.36 1.02 -11.70
C ALA A 171 -6.22 2.00 -12.50
N LEU A 172 -5.61 2.95 -13.20
CA LEU A 172 -6.33 3.93 -14.02
C LEU A 172 -7.05 3.26 -15.19
N LYS A 173 -6.44 2.25 -15.81
CA LYS A 173 -7.11 1.43 -16.84
C LYS A 173 -8.34 0.71 -16.28
N LYS A 174 -8.24 0.15 -15.07
CA LYS A 174 -9.35 -0.54 -14.40
C LYS A 174 -10.48 0.40 -13.99
N LEU A 175 -10.15 1.65 -13.67
CA LEU A 175 -11.11 2.71 -13.38
C LEU A 175 -11.69 3.39 -14.63
N ALA A 176 -11.27 2.98 -15.83
CA ALA A 176 -11.68 3.57 -17.10
C ALA A 176 -11.49 5.10 -17.16
N ILE A 177 -10.38 5.60 -16.59
CA ILE A 177 -10.02 7.03 -16.57
C ILE A 177 -9.92 7.57 -18.00
N GLY A 178 -10.73 8.58 -18.30
CA GLY A 178 -10.76 9.28 -19.58
C GLY A 178 -9.94 10.58 -19.57
N GLU A 179 -9.80 11.19 -20.75
CA GLU A 179 -8.95 12.39 -20.93
C GLU A 179 -9.38 13.58 -20.05
N GLU A 180 -10.68 13.71 -19.75
CA GLU A 180 -11.28 14.77 -18.93
C GLU A 180 -11.18 14.52 -17.42
N ASP A 181 -10.72 13.34 -16.99
CA ASP A 181 -10.56 13.02 -15.57
C ASP A 181 -9.26 13.62 -15.01
N HIS A 182 -9.28 14.03 -13.76
CA HIS A 182 -8.09 14.57 -13.11
C HIS A 182 -7.34 13.46 -12.37
N VAL A 183 -6.01 13.39 -12.58
CA VAL A 183 -5.16 12.45 -11.84
C VAL A 183 -4.13 13.23 -11.05
N ILE A 184 -4.26 13.23 -9.72
CA ILE A 184 -3.40 14.00 -8.82
C ILE A 184 -2.54 13.02 -8.03
N SER A 185 -1.24 13.03 -8.27
CA SER A 185 -0.29 12.20 -7.54
C SER A 185 0.31 12.94 -6.36
N PHE A 186 0.14 12.36 -5.17
CA PHE A 186 0.88 12.71 -3.96
C PHE A 186 2.04 11.73 -3.69
N LEU A 187 2.27 10.78 -4.61
CA LEU A 187 3.29 9.77 -4.52
C LEU A 187 4.56 10.24 -5.24
N ASN A 188 5.64 10.49 -4.48
CA ASN A 188 6.90 11.03 -4.99
C ASN A 188 7.62 10.16 -6.04
N THR A 189 7.26 8.88 -6.18
CA THR A 189 7.77 7.99 -7.23
C THR A 189 7.02 8.13 -8.55
N ILE A 190 5.88 8.84 -8.56
CA ILE A 190 5.06 9.14 -9.72
C ILE A 190 4.93 10.66 -9.82
N LYS A 191 5.98 11.31 -10.33
CA LYS A 191 5.99 12.77 -10.55
C LYS A 191 5.55 13.20 -11.94
N VAL A 192 5.56 12.27 -12.89
CA VAL A 192 5.22 12.48 -14.29
C VAL A 192 4.42 11.28 -14.76
N TYR A 193 3.33 11.55 -15.46
CA TYR A 193 2.48 10.56 -16.11
C TYR A 193 1.88 11.19 -17.37
N ASP A 194 1.77 10.40 -18.44
CA ASP A 194 1.23 10.86 -19.72
C ASP A 194 -0.30 10.88 -19.65
N HIS A 195 -0.86 11.98 -19.15
CA HIS A 195 -2.29 12.24 -19.07
C HIS A 195 -2.55 13.76 -19.06
N PRO A 196 -3.52 14.28 -19.85
CA PRO A 196 -3.74 15.72 -20.04
C PRO A 196 -3.94 16.52 -18.74
N HIS A 197 -4.59 15.92 -17.75
CA HIS A 197 -4.87 16.52 -16.45
C HIS A 197 -4.12 15.86 -15.29
N PHE A 198 -2.91 15.35 -15.56
CA PHE A 198 -2.04 14.86 -14.48
C PHE A 198 -1.34 16.00 -13.74
N LEU A 199 -1.32 15.92 -12.41
CA LEU A 199 -0.56 16.82 -11.55
C LEU A 199 0.15 16.04 -10.45
N TYR A 200 1.44 16.32 -10.23
CA TYR A 200 2.14 15.88 -9.03
C TYR A 200 2.18 17.00 -8.00
N ILE A 201 1.92 16.65 -6.74
CA ILE A 201 2.04 17.54 -5.60
C ILE A 201 2.80 16.83 -4.49
N ASP A 202 3.80 17.50 -3.93
CA ASP A 202 4.44 17.03 -2.71
C ASP A 202 3.47 17.18 -1.53
N PRO A 203 3.01 16.08 -0.90
CA PRO A 203 2.02 16.16 0.17
C PRO A 203 2.58 16.73 1.48
N GLY A 204 3.90 16.93 1.59
CA GLY A 204 4.55 17.27 2.85
C GLY A 204 4.64 16.07 3.80
N LYS A 205 5.06 16.32 5.04
CA LYS A 205 5.30 15.26 6.04
C LYS A 205 4.01 14.62 6.56
N ASP A 206 2.98 15.43 6.75
CA ASP A 206 1.72 15.04 7.38
C ASP A 206 0.51 15.19 6.46
N LEU A 207 0.71 15.13 5.15
CA LEU A 207 -0.35 15.24 4.12
C LEU A 207 -1.09 16.59 4.15
N GLU A 208 -0.48 17.64 4.72
CA GLU A 208 -1.09 18.94 5.00
C GLU A 208 -1.66 19.62 3.74
N LYS A 209 -1.04 19.39 2.58
CA LYS A 209 -1.44 20.03 1.31
C LYS A 209 -2.55 19.27 0.58
N VAL A 210 -2.96 18.10 1.05
CA VAL A 210 -3.89 17.24 0.33
C VAL A 210 -5.30 17.84 0.30
N ALA A 211 -5.80 18.32 1.46
CA ALA A 211 -7.14 18.88 1.58
C ALA A 211 -7.34 20.09 0.65
N GLU A 212 -6.48 21.09 0.80
CA GLU A 212 -6.51 22.35 0.04
C GLU A 212 -6.52 22.10 -1.47
N VAL A 213 -5.67 21.18 -1.95
CA VAL A 213 -5.59 20.86 -3.38
C VAL A 213 -6.88 20.25 -3.89
N LEU A 214 -7.41 19.26 -3.17
CA LEU A 214 -8.58 18.52 -3.63
C LEU A 214 -9.81 19.43 -3.66
N GLU A 215 -9.98 20.30 -2.66
CA GLU A 215 -11.04 21.32 -2.62
C GLU A 215 -10.96 22.30 -3.81
N ILE A 216 -9.75 22.77 -4.14
CA ILE A 216 -9.53 23.69 -5.28
C ILE A 216 -9.89 23.01 -6.61
N GLN A 217 -9.52 21.74 -6.79
CA GLN A 217 -9.76 21.02 -8.05
C GLN A 217 -11.24 20.70 -8.22
N GLU A 218 -11.92 20.35 -7.14
CA GLU A 218 -13.35 20.16 -7.14
C GLU A 218 -14.10 21.45 -7.51
N SER A 219 -13.72 22.58 -6.89
CA SER A 219 -14.31 23.90 -7.17
C SER A 219 -14.17 24.28 -8.65
N LYS A 220 -13.04 23.97 -9.28
CA LYS A 220 -12.82 24.21 -10.71
C LYS A 220 -13.74 23.38 -11.60
N LYS A 221 -14.00 22.12 -11.21
CA LYS A 221 -14.90 21.24 -11.95
C LYS A 221 -16.32 21.79 -11.96
N THR A 222 -16.83 22.21 -10.80
CA THR A 222 -18.19 22.77 -10.67
C THR A 222 -18.42 24.02 -11.52
N VAL A 223 -17.38 24.85 -11.73
CA VAL A 223 -17.48 26.05 -12.58
C VAL A 223 -17.53 25.70 -14.08
N VAL A 224 -16.88 24.62 -14.51
CA VAL A 224 -16.86 24.21 -15.94
C VAL A 224 -18.17 23.55 -16.37
N TYR A 225 -18.89 22.88 -15.46
CA TYR A 225 -20.21 22.28 -15.74
C TYR A 225 -21.41 23.20 -15.44
N GLY A 226 -21.16 24.45 -15.02
CA GLY A 226 -22.17 25.43 -14.63
C GLY A 226 -22.53 26.48 -15.69
N VAL A 227 -22.12 26.30 -16.95
CA VAL A 227 -22.38 27.24 -18.07
C VAL A 227 -23.09 26.57 -19.23
#